data_AF-I3QE62-F1
#
_entry.id   AF-I3QE62-F1
#
_cell.length_a   1.000
_cell.length_b   1.000
_cell.length_c   1.000
_cell.angle_alpha   90.00
_cell.angle_beta   90.00
_cell.angle_gamma   90.00
#
_symmetry.space_group_name_H-M   'P 1'
#
loop_
_entity.id
_entity.type
_entity.pdbx_description
1 polymer ?
#
loop_
_entity_poly.entity_id
_entity_poly.type
_entity_poly.pdbx_seq_one_letter_code
_entity_poly.pdbx_strand_id
1 'polypeptide(L)'
;SDCVATQFVDENYWPEMQVLCAVLQGEKKNTSSTAGMQQSLQTSPLMPKRIATTVSERMRTVSEAIKARDFYTFAQIAMSESDDLQAICATTQPQIQYATEDSYAMIRLVKTYNAKKGHPTLAYTFDAGANCFLFVLEKDLPEAVAMLMQHFPTPSERFYFHDAMLLQKIQEATVPHEYENIIDYPKKPFVMLLQSPVGSGVR
;
A
#
# COMPACT_ATOMS: atom_id res chain seq x y z
N SER A 1 30.54 -6.61 9.65
CA SER A 1 29.25 -6.62 8.95
C SER A 1 28.86 -5.19 8.70
N ASP A 2 28.64 -4.83 7.45
CA ASP A 2 28.19 -3.52 6.93
C ASP A 2 26.67 -3.52 6.59
N CYS A 3 25.96 -4.62 6.91
CA CYS A 3 24.51 -4.74 6.79
C CYS A 3 23.82 -4.03 7.97
N VAL A 4 23.45 -2.77 7.77
CA VAL A 4 22.86 -1.88 8.78
C VAL A 4 21.86 -0.92 8.12
N ALA A 5 20.80 -0.55 8.86
CA ALA A 5 19.86 0.48 8.43
C ALA A 5 20.43 1.88 8.70
N THR A 6 20.20 2.82 7.79
CA THR A 6 20.53 4.24 7.96
C THR A 6 19.30 5.08 7.68
N GLN A 7 19.10 6.15 8.45
CA GLN A 7 18.00 7.08 8.21
C GLN A 7 18.27 7.85 6.91
N PHE A 8 17.36 7.77 5.95
CA PHE A 8 17.48 8.50 4.69
C PHE A 8 17.05 9.96 4.84
N VAL A 9 15.87 10.17 5.45
CA VAL A 9 15.32 11.46 5.87
C VAL A 9 14.53 11.24 7.17
N ASP A 10 14.29 12.29 7.95
CA ASP A 10 13.50 12.23 9.18
C ASP A 10 11.99 12.41 8.94
N GLU A 11 11.20 12.23 9.99
CA GLU A 11 9.74 12.34 9.97
C GLU A 11 9.21 13.73 9.61
N ASN A 12 10.02 14.78 9.79
CA ASN A 12 9.66 16.16 9.46
C ASN A 12 9.95 16.50 7.99
N TYR A 13 10.61 15.60 7.25
CA TYR A 13 11.03 15.87 5.89
C TYR A 13 9.87 15.96 4.90
N TRP A 14 8.84 15.12 5.06
CA TRP A 14 7.66 15.08 4.20
C TRP A 14 6.37 14.92 5.04
N PRO A 15 5.99 15.95 5.81
CA PRO A 15 4.91 15.86 6.80
C PRO A 15 3.53 15.61 6.17
N GLU A 16 3.35 15.96 4.90
CA GLU A 16 2.12 15.71 4.17
C GLU A 16 1.88 14.22 3.85
N MET A 17 2.92 13.37 3.94
CA MET A 17 2.79 11.94 3.65
C MET A 17 2.00 11.23 4.76
N GLN A 18 0.93 10.54 4.36
CA GLN A 18 0.08 9.74 5.24
C GLN A 18 0.11 8.27 4.82
N VAL A 19 0.05 7.38 5.81
CA VAL A 19 -0.02 5.93 5.61
C VAL A 19 -1.36 5.43 6.15
N LEU A 20 -2.05 4.62 5.36
CA LEU A 20 -3.19 3.84 5.83
C LEU A 20 -2.83 2.35 5.85
N CYS A 21 -3.50 1.59 6.71
CA CYS A 21 -3.55 0.14 6.61
C CYS A 21 -5.00 -0.32 6.67
N ALA A 22 -5.51 -0.77 5.52
CA ALA A 22 -6.79 -1.44 5.40
C ALA A 22 -6.58 -2.92 5.73
N VAL A 23 -6.98 -3.31 6.94
CA VAL A 23 -6.86 -4.70 7.41
C VAL A 23 -7.98 -5.51 6.78
N LEU A 24 -7.61 -6.46 5.92
CA LEU A 24 -8.54 -7.30 5.18
C LEU A 24 -8.76 -8.61 5.93
N GLN A 25 -9.84 -9.32 5.59
CA GLN A 25 -9.98 -10.71 6.03
C GLN A 25 -8.92 -11.55 5.32
N GLY A 26 -7.99 -12.08 6.10
CA GLY A 26 -6.96 -12.99 5.62
C GLY A 26 -7.17 -14.39 6.15
N GLU A 27 -6.87 -15.39 5.33
CA GLU A 27 -6.67 -16.74 5.83
C GLU A 27 -5.32 -16.84 6.56
N LYS A 28 -5.18 -17.86 7.40
CA LYS A 28 -3.91 -18.11 8.10
C LYS A 28 -2.83 -18.34 7.05
N LYS A 29 -1.77 -17.53 7.11
CA LYS A 29 -0.61 -17.62 6.21
C LYS A 29 -0.04 -19.05 6.19
N ASN A 30 -0.13 -19.72 5.03
CA ASN A 30 0.36 -21.09 4.86
C ASN A 30 1.89 -21.19 4.94
N THR A 31 2.60 -20.17 4.46
CA THR A 31 4.07 -20.15 4.39
C THR A 31 4.63 -18.91 5.08
N SER A 32 5.44 -19.06 6.12
CA SER A 32 6.09 -17.93 6.80
C SER A 32 6.93 -17.08 5.83
N SER A 33 7.15 -15.80 6.11
CA SER A 33 7.97 -14.93 5.25
C SER A 33 9.41 -15.44 5.15
N THR A 34 9.98 -15.92 6.25
CA THR A 34 11.35 -16.49 6.28
C THR A 34 11.48 -17.70 5.37
N ALA A 35 10.56 -18.66 5.45
CA ALA A 35 10.60 -19.83 4.57
C ALA A 35 10.29 -19.43 3.11
N GLY A 36 9.31 -18.55 2.93
CA GLY A 36 8.87 -18.10 1.62
C GLY A 36 9.94 -17.37 0.83
N MET A 37 10.68 -16.44 1.46
CA MET A 37 11.73 -15.68 0.76
C MET A 37 12.89 -16.56 0.30
N GLN A 38 13.26 -17.57 1.10
CA GLN A 38 14.32 -18.53 0.73
C GLN A 38 13.84 -19.41 -0.43
N GLN A 39 12.59 -19.87 -0.39
CA GLN A 39 12.01 -20.65 -1.47
C GLN A 39 11.93 -19.84 -2.77
N SER A 40 11.50 -18.57 -2.70
CA SER A 40 11.43 -17.67 -3.85
C SER A 40 12.82 -17.45 -4.46
N LEU A 41 13.84 -17.22 -3.64
CA LEU A 41 15.22 -17.07 -4.11
C LEU A 41 15.70 -18.30 -4.88
N GLN A 42 15.34 -19.50 -4.42
CA GLN A 42 15.76 -20.76 -5.04
C GLN A 42 14.99 -21.10 -6.31
N THR A 43 13.73 -20.68 -6.44
CA THR A 43 12.82 -21.26 -7.45
C THR A 43 12.09 -20.26 -8.34
N SER A 44 11.92 -19.01 -7.92
CA SER A 44 11.28 -18.01 -8.77
C SER A 44 12.25 -17.54 -9.86
N PRO A 45 11.90 -17.63 -11.15
CA PRO A 45 12.75 -17.17 -12.24
C PRO A 45 12.88 -15.64 -12.30
N LEU A 46 12.10 -14.90 -11.50
CA LEU A 46 12.10 -13.43 -11.48
C LEU A 46 13.18 -12.86 -10.54
N MET A 47 13.63 -13.65 -9.56
CA MET A 47 14.60 -13.21 -8.55
C MET A 47 15.97 -12.77 -9.11
N PRO A 48 16.59 -13.46 -10.09
CA PRO A 48 17.88 -13.07 -10.63
C PRO A 48 17.91 -11.64 -11.18
N LYS A 49 16.92 -11.27 -12.02
CA LYS A 49 16.82 -9.92 -12.58
C LYS A 49 16.52 -8.88 -11.50
N ARG A 50 15.62 -9.22 -10.55
CA ARG A 50 15.27 -8.33 -9.43
C ARG A 50 16.50 -7.91 -8.64
N ILE A 51 17.34 -8.88 -8.29
CA ILE A 51 18.58 -8.65 -7.52
C ILE A 51 19.61 -7.90 -8.37
N ALA A 52 19.81 -8.32 -9.61
CA ALA A 52 20.88 -7.78 -10.45
C ALA A 52 20.64 -6.31 -10.85
N THR A 53 19.41 -5.91 -11.14
CA THR A 53 19.14 -4.56 -11.70
C THR A 53 17.92 -3.86 -11.12
N THR A 54 16.78 -4.55 -10.94
CA THR A 54 15.52 -3.87 -10.62
C THR A 54 15.59 -3.11 -9.29
N VAL A 55 16.11 -3.73 -8.23
CA VAL A 55 16.14 -3.11 -6.90
C VAL A 55 17.06 -1.89 -6.87
N SER A 56 18.27 -1.98 -7.45
CA SER A 56 19.21 -0.86 -7.44
C SER A 56 18.69 0.35 -8.22
N GLU A 57 18.05 0.13 -9.37
CA GLU A 57 17.40 1.18 -10.16
C GLU A 57 16.22 1.84 -9.42
N ARG A 58 15.37 1.03 -8.77
CA ARG A 58 14.24 1.54 -7.98
C ARG A 58 14.71 2.28 -6.73
N MET A 59 15.74 1.79 -6.05
CA MET A 59 16.36 2.47 -4.91
C MET A 59 16.85 3.88 -5.28
N ARG A 60 17.52 4.04 -6.42
CA ARG A 60 17.93 5.37 -6.92
C ARG A 60 16.71 6.26 -7.17
N THR A 61 15.75 5.76 -7.94
CA THR A 61 14.55 6.52 -8.35
C THR A 61 13.69 6.94 -7.17
N VAL A 62 13.42 6.04 -6.21
CA VAL A 62 12.61 6.36 -5.03
C VAL A 62 13.34 7.30 -4.07
N SER A 63 14.67 7.21 -3.98
CA SER A 63 15.48 8.15 -3.21
C SER A 63 15.39 9.57 -3.77
N GLU A 64 15.45 9.71 -5.09
CA GLU A 64 15.24 10.99 -5.78
C GLU A 64 13.82 11.51 -5.57
N ALA A 65 12.80 10.64 -5.69
CA ALA A 65 11.41 11.00 -5.49
C ALA A 65 11.12 11.48 -4.05
N ILE A 66 11.64 10.79 -3.03
CA ILE A 66 11.51 11.20 -1.64
C ILE A 66 12.15 12.57 -1.43
N LYS A 67 13.39 12.78 -1.91
CA LYS A 67 14.08 14.07 -1.81
C LYS A 67 13.33 15.22 -2.51
N ALA A 68 12.68 14.92 -3.63
CA ALA A 68 11.89 15.89 -4.37
C ALA A 68 10.46 16.05 -3.84
N ARG A 69 10.04 15.25 -2.83
CA ARG A 69 8.64 15.11 -2.40
C ARG A 69 7.69 14.83 -3.58
N ASP A 70 8.19 14.06 -4.54
CA ASP A 70 7.47 13.65 -5.74
C ASP A 70 6.62 12.42 -5.42
N PHE A 71 5.37 12.67 -5.03
CA PHE A 71 4.42 11.60 -4.71
C PHE A 71 4.11 10.72 -5.92
N TYR A 72 4.09 11.28 -7.13
CA TYR A 72 3.76 10.53 -8.34
C TYR A 72 4.77 9.42 -8.58
N THR A 73 6.05 9.76 -8.61
CA THR A 73 7.12 8.80 -8.84
C THR A 73 7.23 7.82 -7.67
N PHE A 74 7.10 8.31 -6.42
CA PHE A 74 7.06 7.44 -5.24
C PHE A 74 5.94 6.40 -5.33
N ALA A 75 4.72 6.83 -5.64
CA ALA A 75 3.54 5.99 -5.75
C ALA A 75 3.68 4.90 -6.81
N GLN A 76 4.24 5.25 -7.98
CA GLN A 76 4.49 4.29 -9.06
C GLN A 76 5.49 3.21 -8.63
N ILE A 77 6.57 3.59 -7.96
CA ILE A 77 7.59 2.64 -7.48
C ILE A 77 6.99 1.74 -6.40
N ALA A 78 6.26 2.29 -5.43
CA ALA A 78 5.63 1.52 -4.35
C ALA A 78 4.67 0.44 -4.89
N MET A 79 3.78 0.82 -5.82
CA MET A 79 2.85 -0.14 -6.44
C MET A 79 3.57 -1.18 -7.29
N SER A 80 4.62 -0.78 -8.05
CA SER A 80 5.39 -1.72 -8.88
C SER A 80 6.21 -2.71 -8.05
N GLU A 81 6.77 -2.30 -6.92
CA GLU A 81 7.43 -3.20 -5.97
C GLU A 81 6.46 -4.20 -5.37
N SER A 82 5.24 -3.75 -5.04
CA SER A 82 4.20 -4.62 -4.51
C SER A 82 3.72 -5.65 -5.55
N ASP A 83 3.49 -5.22 -6.79
CA ASP A 83 3.09 -6.10 -7.89
C ASP A 83 4.19 -7.13 -8.19
N ASP A 84 5.47 -6.72 -8.19
CA ASP A 84 6.60 -7.63 -8.41
C ASP A 84 6.73 -8.66 -7.28
N LEU A 85 6.51 -8.28 -6.02
CA LEU A 85 6.52 -9.22 -4.89
C LEU A 85 5.45 -10.31 -5.06
N GLN A 86 4.23 -9.92 -5.46
CA GLN A 86 3.15 -10.87 -5.71
C GLN A 86 3.48 -11.79 -6.90
N ALA A 87 4.05 -11.25 -7.98
CA ALA A 87 4.49 -12.04 -9.14
C ALA A 87 5.62 -13.03 -8.77
N ILE A 88 6.55 -12.63 -7.91
CA ILE A 88 7.60 -13.51 -7.39
C ILE A 88 6.98 -14.64 -6.59
N CYS A 89 6.12 -14.33 -5.61
CA CYS A 89 5.42 -15.35 -4.83
C CYS A 89 4.62 -16.33 -5.72
N ALA A 90 3.93 -15.82 -6.74
CA ALA A 90 3.16 -16.63 -7.67
C ALA A 90 4.02 -17.54 -8.57
N THR A 91 5.29 -17.19 -8.79
CA THR A 91 6.24 -17.95 -9.62
C THR A 91 7.22 -18.79 -8.80
N THR A 92 7.18 -18.70 -7.47
CA THR A 92 7.87 -19.61 -6.54
C THR A 92 7.31 -21.02 -6.65
N GLN A 93 8.14 -22.04 -6.45
CA GLN A 93 7.72 -23.45 -6.48
C GLN A 93 8.04 -24.11 -5.13
N PRO A 94 7.05 -24.59 -4.35
CA PRO A 94 5.61 -24.48 -4.60
C PRO A 94 5.10 -23.02 -4.54
N GLN A 95 3.99 -22.76 -5.22
CA GLN A 95 3.39 -21.43 -5.30
C GLN A 95 3.13 -20.85 -3.90
N ILE A 96 3.47 -19.59 -3.72
CA ILE A 96 3.15 -18.82 -2.52
C ILE A 96 2.06 -17.82 -2.88
N GLN A 97 1.00 -17.77 -2.07
CA GLN A 97 -0.04 -16.75 -2.19
C GLN A 97 -0.32 -16.15 -0.83
N TYR A 98 -0.15 -14.83 -0.74
CA TYR A 98 -0.46 -14.03 0.45
C TYR A 98 -1.70 -13.15 0.27
N ALA A 99 -1.90 -12.65 -0.95
CA ALA A 99 -3.04 -11.84 -1.32
C ALA A 99 -4.32 -12.69 -1.44
N THR A 100 -5.44 -12.11 -1.01
CA THR A 100 -6.78 -12.66 -1.21
C THR A 100 -7.49 -11.90 -2.33
N GLU A 101 -8.71 -12.32 -2.68
CA GLU A 101 -9.54 -11.56 -3.62
C GLU A 101 -9.84 -10.14 -3.14
N ASP A 102 -9.92 -9.91 -1.82
CA ASP A 102 -10.05 -8.56 -1.26
C ASP A 102 -8.80 -7.72 -1.54
N SER A 103 -7.60 -8.33 -1.46
CA SER A 103 -6.34 -7.66 -1.81
C SER A 103 -6.32 -7.26 -3.28
N TYR A 104 -6.71 -8.16 -4.19
CA TYR A 104 -6.79 -7.85 -5.62
C TYR A 104 -7.88 -6.84 -5.95
N ALA A 105 -9.01 -6.84 -5.22
CA ALA A 105 -10.04 -5.82 -5.34
C ALA A 105 -9.52 -4.44 -4.93
N MET A 106 -8.74 -4.34 -3.85
CA MET A 106 -8.06 -3.10 -3.45
C MET A 106 -7.08 -2.61 -4.53
N ILE A 107 -6.31 -3.50 -5.15
CA ILE A 107 -5.42 -3.14 -6.28
C ILE A 107 -6.21 -2.56 -7.44
N ARG A 108 -7.30 -3.24 -7.86
CA ARG A 108 -8.17 -2.75 -8.93
C ARG A 108 -8.78 -1.41 -8.58
N LEU A 109 -9.26 -1.24 -7.34
CA LEU A 109 -9.87 -0.01 -6.86
C LEU A 109 -8.91 1.17 -6.96
N VAL A 110 -7.70 1.04 -6.42
CA VAL A 110 -6.68 2.10 -6.44
C VAL A 110 -6.25 2.42 -7.87
N LYS A 111 -6.05 1.41 -8.73
CA LYS A 111 -5.72 1.62 -10.15
C LYS A 111 -6.83 2.39 -10.87
N THR A 112 -8.09 2.01 -10.69
CA THR A 112 -9.22 2.71 -11.33
C THR A 112 -9.40 4.13 -10.80
N TYR A 113 -9.25 4.33 -9.49
CA TYR A 113 -9.31 5.66 -8.86
C TYR A 113 -8.25 6.59 -9.43
N ASN A 114 -6.99 6.15 -9.47
CA ASN A 114 -5.89 6.93 -10.06
C ASN A 114 -6.09 7.19 -11.56
N ALA A 115 -6.64 6.23 -12.30
CA ALA A 115 -6.94 6.41 -13.72
C ALA A 115 -8.00 7.50 -13.95
N LYS A 116 -9.03 7.57 -13.09
CA LYS A 116 -10.04 8.64 -13.12
C LYS A 116 -9.47 10.00 -12.74
N LYS A 117 -8.58 10.06 -11.74
CA LYS A 117 -7.82 11.28 -11.38
C LYS A 117 -6.86 11.74 -12.48
N GLY A 118 -6.47 10.86 -13.40
CA GLY A 118 -5.45 11.11 -14.42
C GLY A 118 -4.00 11.02 -13.90
N HIS A 119 -3.80 10.82 -12.60
CA HIS A 119 -2.51 10.61 -11.97
C HIS A 119 -2.63 9.80 -10.66
N PRO A 120 -1.58 9.06 -10.25
CA PRO A 120 -1.39 8.54 -8.90
C PRO A 120 -1.67 9.59 -7.83
N THR A 121 -2.73 9.35 -7.07
CA THR A 121 -3.15 10.10 -5.88
C THR A 121 -3.17 9.20 -4.64
N LEU A 122 -3.33 7.89 -4.86
CA LEU A 122 -3.30 6.86 -3.83
C LEU A 122 -2.38 5.73 -4.33
N ALA A 123 -1.41 5.31 -3.53
CA ALA A 123 -0.59 4.12 -3.83
C ALA A 123 -0.95 3.00 -2.88
N TYR A 124 -0.88 1.76 -3.36
CA TYR A 124 -0.96 0.57 -2.51
C TYR A 124 0.39 -0.10 -2.38
N THR A 125 0.57 -0.85 -1.29
CA THR A 125 1.56 -1.89 -1.17
C THR A 125 1.06 -3.02 -0.28
N PHE A 126 1.50 -4.22 -0.59
CA PHE A 126 1.22 -5.46 0.13
C PHE A 126 2.54 -6.10 0.47
N ASP A 127 2.67 -6.55 1.71
CA ASP A 127 3.80 -7.36 2.14
C ASP A 127 3.40 -8.85 2.15
N ALA A 128 3.98 -9.68 3.01
CA ALA A 128 3.70 -11.10 3.07
C ALA A 128 2.40 -11.43 3.83
N GLY A 129 1.28 -10.80 3.43
CA GLY A 129 -0.08 -10.99 3.96
C GLY A 129 -1.16 -10.28 3.11
N ALA A 130 -2.42 -10.37 3.53
CA ALA A 130 -3.56 -9.84 2.78
C ALA A 130 -3.79 -8.31 2.94
N ASN A 131 -3.28 -7.72 4.02
CA ASN A 131 -3.54 -6.32 4.37
C ASN A 131 -3.01 -5.37 3.30
N CYS A 132 -3.81 -4.37 2.95
CA CYS A 132 -3.45 -3.34 2.00
C CYS A 132 -2.93 -2.11 2.75
N PHE A 133 -1.65 -1.83 2.62
CA PHE A 133 -1.10 -0.54 3.03
C PHE A 133 -1.30 0.46 1.90
N LEU A 134 -1.62 1.70 2.26
CA LEU A 134 -1.80 2.78 1.29
C LEU A 134 -0.94 3.97 1.66
N PHE A 135 -0.42 4.64 0.63
CA PHE A 135 0.23 5.94 0.75
C PHE A 135 -0.63 6.99 0.06
N VAL A 136 -0.77 8.14 0.70
CA VAL A 136 -1.58 9.27 0.21
C VAL A 136 -1.07 10.55 0.84
N LEU A 137 -1.25 11.70 0.17
CA LEU A 137 -0.97 12.99 0.79
C LEU A 137 -2.15 13.45 1.63
N GLU A 138 -1.91 14.16 2.73
CA GLU A 138 -2.94 14.62 3.68
C GLU A 138 -4.10 15.35 2.99
N LYS A 139 -3.79 16.18 1.99
CA LYS A 139 -4.80 16.92 1.20
C LYS A 139 -5.78 16.01 0.44
N ASP A 140 -5.32 14.82 0.04
CA ASP A 140 -6.09 13.87 -0.80
C ASP A 140 -6.72 12.75 0.05
N LEU A 141 -6.34 12.66 1.32
CA LEU A 141 -6.76 11.60 2.23
C LEU A 141 -8.29 11.56 2.46
N PRO A 142 -9.00 12.67 2.70
CA PRO A 142 -10.45 12.61 2.93
C PRO A 142 -11.22 12.02 1.75
N GLU A 143 -10.92 12.45 0.52
CA GLU A 143 -11.56 11.91 -0.69
C GLU A 143 -11.19 10.44 -0.90
N ALA A 144 -9.92 10.08 -0.72
CA ALA A 144 -9.47 8.70 -0.85
C ALA A 144 -10.20 7.76 0.14
N VAL A 145 -10.32 8.14 1.41
CA VAL A 145 -11.02 7.32 2.41
C VAL A 145 -12.52 7.24 2.11
N ALA A 146 -13.15 8.36 1.75
CA ALA A 146 -14.56 8.36 1.37
C ALA A 146 -14.80 7.42 0.17
N MET A 147 -13.94 7.46 -0.85
CA MET A 147 -13.98 6.54 -2.00
C MET A 147 -13.81 5.07 -1.57
N LEU A 148 -12.89 4.77 -0.64
CA LEU A 148 -12.73 3.42 -0.10
C LEU A 148 -14.02 2.95 0.58
N MET A 149 -14.70 3.82 1.34
CA MET A 149 -15.93 3.47 2.06
C MET A 149 -17.12 3.17 1.14
N GLN A 150 -17.13 3.69 -0.09
CA GLN A 150 -18.16 3.33 -1.08
C GLN A 150 -18.06 1.86 -1.54
N HIS A 151 -16.87 1.29 -1.47
CA HIS A 151 -16.56 -0.06 -1.96
C HIS A 151 -16.38 -1.07 -0.81
N PHE A 152 -15.80 -0.61 0.29
CA PHE A 152 -15.58 -1.36 1.52
C PHE A 152 -16.21 -0.62 2.71
N PRO A 153 -17.56 -0.60 2.79
CA PRO A 153 -18.28 0.18 3.79
C PRO A 153 -17.90 -0.28 5.19
N THR A 154 -17.12 0.56 5.88
CA THR A 154 -16.53 0.24 7.18
C THR A 154 -17.03 1.28 8.19
N PRO A 155 -17.65 0.84 9.30
CA PRO A 155 -18.17 1.75 10.31
C PRO A 155 -17.01 2.46 11.04
N SER A 156 -17.22 3.72 11.43
CA SER A 156 -16.15 4.58 11.98
C SER A 156 -15.57 4.07 13.31
N GLU A 157 -16.28 3.21 14.03
CA GLU A 157 -15.79 2.54 15.24
C GLU A 157 -14.61 1.60 14.96
N ARG A 158 -14.37 1.26 13.68
CA ARG A 158 -13.22 0.46 13.23
C ARG A 158 -12.10 1.33 12.63
N PHE A 159 -12.20 2.64 12.77
CA PHE A 159 -11.17 3.58 12.32
C PHE A 159 -10.24 3.89 13.49
N TYR A 160 -8.95 3.72 13.26
CA TYR A 160 -7.91 3.96 14.25
C TYR A 160 -6.94 4.99 13.68
N PHE A 161 -7.35 6.25 13.81
CA PHE A 161 -6.63 7.41 13.27
C PHE A 161 -5.85 8.09 14.39
N HIS A 162 -4.67 8.60 14.06
CA HIS A 162 -3.83 9.30 15.03
C HIS A 162 -4.38 10.70 15.35
N ASP A 163 -5.01 11.34 14.37
CA ASP A 163 -5.53 12.71 14.47
C ASP A 163 -7.07 12.74 14.42
N ALA A 164 -7.69 13.21 15.50
CA ALA A 164 -9.14 13.36 15.61
C ALA A 164 -9.71 14.42 14.66
N MET A 165 -8.97 15.50 14.36
CA MET A 165 -9.43 16.52 13.40
C MET A 165 -9.44 15.95 11.98
N LEU A 166 -8.45 15.12 11.65
CA LEU A 166 -8.38 14.44 10.36
C LEU A 166 -9.53 13.44 10.21
N LEU A 167 -9.83 12.68 11.27
CA LEU A 167 -10.99 11.79 11.30
C LEU A 167 -12.31 12.53 11.07
N GLN A 168 -12.49 13.70 11.70
CA GLN A 168 -13.68 14.53 11.48
C GLN A 168 -13.80 14.97 10.02
N LYS A 169 -12.71 15.47 9.40
CA LYS A 169 -12.69 15.83 7.97
C LYS A 169 -13.08 14.66 7.07
N ILE A 170 -12.64 13.44 7.40
CA ILE A 170 -12.97 12.22 6.66
C ILE A 170 -14.45 11.87 6.81
N GLN A 171 -15.03 12.03 7.99
CA GLN A 171 -16.45 11.75 8.23
C GLN A 171 -17.38 12.74 7.53
N GLU A 172 -16.92 13.98 7.33
CA GLU A 172 -17.64 15.03 6.60
C GLU A 172 -17.42 14.97 5.08
N ALA A 173 -16.42 14.21 4.62
CA ALA A 173 -16.07 14.11 3.21
C ALA A 173 -17.19 13.42 2.41
N THR A 174 -17.56 14.03 1.29
CA THR A 174 -18.47 13.43 0.32
C THR A 174 -17.67 12.82 -0.82
N VAL A 175 -18.17 11.72 -1.39
CA VAL A 175 -17.56 11.12 -2.56
C VAL A 175 -18.15 11.76 -3.80
N PRO A 176 -17.34 12.37 -4.68
CA PRO A 176 -17.80 12.76 -6.00
C PRO A 176 -18.43 11.57 -6.73
N HIS A 177 -19.58 11.78 -7.37
CA HIS A 177 -20.36 10.71 -8.02
C HIS A 177 -19.53 9.87 -9.01
N GLU A 178 -18.51 10.46 -9.63
CA GLU A 178 -17.60 9.76 -10.54
C GLU A 178 -16.72 8.67 -9.89
N TYR A 179 -16.59 8.68 -8.57
CA TYR A 179 -15.85 7.69 -7.78
C TYR A 179 -16.76 6.68 -7.06
N GLU A 180 -18.07 6.70 -7.32
CA GLU A 180 -19.00 5.70 -6.80
C GLU A 180 -18.98 4.44 -7.67
N ASN A 181 -18.90 3.26 -7.03
CA ASN A 181 -19.00 1.94 -7.67
C ASN A 181 -18.06 1.78 -8.90
N ILE A 182 -16.82 2.25 -8.78
CA ILE A 182 -15.83 2.24 -9.87
C ILE A 182 -15.20 0.86 -10.11
N ILE A 183 -15.50 -0.12 -9.25
CA ILE A 183 -15.23 -1.54 -9.50
C ILE A 183 -16.48 -2.36 -9.18
N ASP A 184 -16.64 -3.47 -9.88
CA ASP A 184 -17.63 -4.50 -9.55
C ASP A 184 -17.00 -5.48 -8.55
N TYR A 185 -17.35 -5.34 -7.28
CA TYR A 185 -16.88 -6.21 -6.20
C TYR A 185 -17.88 -6.22 -5.03
N PRO A 186 -18.13 -7.38 -4.37
CA PRO A 186 -19.04 -7.43 -3.24
C PRO A 186 -18.61 -6.51 -2.09
N LYS A 187 -19.51 -5.60 -1.70
CA LYS A 187 -19.27 -4.66 -0.60
C LYS A 187 -19.16 -5.41 0.73
N LYS A 188 -18.06 -5.20 1.43
CA LYS A 188 -17.80 -5.76 2.77
C LYS A 188 -16.90 -4.81 3.57
N PRO A 189 -17.01 -4.77 4.90
CA PRO A 189 -16.17 -3.89 5.71
C PRO A 189 -14.73 -4.39 5.76
N PHE A 190 -13.79 -3.47 5.95
CA PHE A 190 -12.48 -3.82 6.50
C PHE A 190 -12.65 -4.34 7.93
N VAL A 191 -11.67 -5.14 8.37
CA VAL A 191 -11.55 -5.50 9.80
C VAL A 191 -11.29 -4.23 10.60
N MET A 192 -10.37 -3.39 10.12
CA MET A 192 -10.11 -2.04 10.62
C MET A 192 -9.40 -1.19 9.57
N LEU A 193 -9.46 0.12 9.72
CA LEU A 193 -8.69 1.09 8.94
C LEU A 193 -7.80 1.89 9.89
N LEU A 194 -6.49 1.67 9.79
CA LEU A 194 -5.49 2.42 10.54
C LEU A 194 -5.01 3.61 9.71
N GLN A 195 -4.69 4.72 10.36
CA GLN A 195 -3.98 5.84 9.76
C GLN A 195 -2.81 6.27 10.66
N SER A 196 -1.68 6.60 10.03
CA SER A 196 -0.49 7.12 10.71
C SER A 196 0.20 8.17 9.83
N PRO A 197 0.76 9.24 10.43
CA PRO A 197 1.80 10.03 9.79
C PRO A 197 3.12 9.25 9.72
N VAL A 198 4.15 9.84 9.13
CA VAL A 198 5.53 9.35 9.26
C VAL A 198 5.95 9.44 10.74
N GLY A 199 6.49 8.34 11.29
CA GLY A 199 6.78 8.21 12.73
C GLY A 199 8.23 8.52 13.11
N SER A 200 8.44 8.89 14.38
CA SER A 200 9.74 9.31 14.94
C SER A 200 10.65 8.17 15.43
N GLY A 201 10.32 6.90 15.14
CA GLY A 201 11.07 5.74 15.63
C GLY A 201 10.77 5.34 17.08
N VAL A 202 11.68 4.57 17.69
CA VAL A 202 11.55 4.04 19.07
C VAL A 202 11.62 5.17 20.10
N ARG A 203 10.75 5.14 21.11
CA ARG A 203 10.76 6.02 22.27
C ARG A 203 11.06 5.25 23.54
#